data_AF-A0A7Y2DRH9-F1
#
_entry.id   AF-A0A7Y2DRH9-F1
#
_cell.length_a   1.000
_cell.length_b   1.000
_cell.length_c   1.000
_cell.angle_alpha   90.00
_cell.angle_beta   90.00
_cell.angle_gamma   90.00
#
_symmetry.space_group_name_H-M   'P 1'
#
loop_
_entity.id
_entity.type
_entity.pdbx_description
1 polymer ?
#
loop_
_entity_poly.entity_id
_entity_poly.type
_entity_poly.pdbx_seq_one_letter_code
_entity_poly.pdbx_strand_id
1 'polypeptide(L)'
;MFDRAELAPSAERKAAVEQAWTNLTGPGPTLTATTRCSVIRAARAAWAGGSSPDAPLEDHVAHWVAVDAGGLRSDHVELWAAAGLKRITYLEIVGVVSRLANVDFYLRGLGAPVPEIPPLPSGSPTGDVHQDARITDGWVPALANLRAPNVLDAMPSEGVAFRGLHEPMYMPMDQIDNWRFADVLSRPQIEFIAARVSFLNECFY
;
A
#
# COMPACT_ATOMS: atom_id res chain seq x y z
N MET A 1 1.94 10.98 16.69
CA MET A 1 1.79 9.55 16.28
C MET A 1 2.58 8.63 17.23
N PHE A 2 3.83 8.96 17.56
CA PHE A 2 4.73 8.11 18.35
C PHE A 2 4.79 8.45 19.84
N ASP A 3 4.07 9.46 20.32
CA ASP A 3 4.19 9.96 21.71
C ASP A 3 3.76 8.94 22.79
N ARG A 4 3.06 7.88 22.37
CA ARG A 4 2.63 6.75 23.22
C ARG A 4 3.23 5.41 22.78
N ALA A 5 4.27 5.41 21.96
CA ALA A 5 4.94 4.18 21.56
C ALA A 5 5.69 3.56 22.74
N GLU A 6 5.58 2.24 22.91
CA GLU A 6 6.36 1.47 23.89
C GLU A 6 7.81 1.30 23.43
N LEU A 7 8.04 1.26 22.11
CA LEU A 7 9.35 1.18 21.48
C LEU A 7 9.63 2.45 20.68
N ALA A 8 10.83 3.01 20.87
CA ALA A 8 11.26 4.20 20.13
C ALA A 8 11.76 3.82 18.73
N PRO A 9 11.12 4.29 17.64
CA PRO A 9 11.63 4.11 16.29
C PRO A 9 12.85 5.00 16.04
N SER A 10 13.73 4.60 15.11
CA SER A 10 14.75 5.50 14.57
C SER A 10 14.09 6.75 13.94
N ALA A 11 14.79 7.89 13.97
CA ALA A 11 14.30 9.15 13.39
C ALA A 11 13.88 9.01 11.91
N GLU A 12 14.63 8.22 11.13
CA GLU A 12 14.36 7.93 9.73
C GLU A 12 13.01 7.21 9.55
N ARG A 13 12.81 6.08 10.22
CA ARG A 13 11.53 5.33 10.19
C ARG A 13 10.34 6.16 10.69
N LYS A 14 10.55 7.00 11.71
CA LYS A 14 9.52 7.93 12.17
C LYS A 14 9.09 8.88 11.04
N ALA A 15 10.06 9.53 10.39
CA ALA A 15 9.79 10.46 9.29
C ALA A 15 9.12 9.77 8.10
N ALA A 16 9.56 8.54 7.76
CA ALA A 16 8.98 7.74 6.69
C ALA A 16 7.48 7.46 6.91
N VAL A 17 7.11 7.07 8.13
CA VAL A 17 5.72 6.78 8.50
C VAL A 17 4.87 8.05 8.54
N GLU A 18 5.40 9.15 9.08
CA GLU A 18 4.70 10.45 9.10
C GLU A 18 4.44 10.95 7.67
N GLN A 19 5.44 10.88 6.79
CA GLN A 19 5.32 11.25 5.39
C GLN A 19 4.34 10.33 4.63
N ALA A 20 4.40 9.02 4.87
CA ALA A 20 3.47 8.06 4.28
C ALA A 20 2.04 8.35 4.70
N TRP A 21 1.80 8.67 5.98
CA TRP A 21 0.48 9.02 6.48
C TRP A 21 -0.07 10.31 5.85
N THR A 22 0.76 11.35 5.72
CA THR A 22 0.39 12.57 5.01
C THR A 22 0.01 12.29 3.55
N ASN A 23 0.77 11.43 2.86
CA ASN A 23 0.46 11.06 1.47
C ASN A 23 -0.84 10.22 1.36
N LEU A 24 -1.01 9.22 2.22
CA LEU A 24 -2.19 8.34 2.24
C LEU A 24 -3.49 9.10 2.45
N THR A 25 -3.45 10.16 3.26
CA THR A 25 -4.63 10.97 3.60
C THR A 25 -4.85 12.17 2.68
N GLY A 26 -3.90 12.46 1.78
CA GLY A 26 -4.03 13.44 0.70
C GLY A 26 -4.69 12.87 -0.56
N PRO A 27 -4.92 13.69 -1.60
CA PRO A 27 -5.39 13.20 -2.90
C PRO A 27 -4.34 12.36 -3.61
N GLY A 28 -4.80 11.51 -4.51
CA GLY A 28 -3.94 10.66 -5.33
C GLY A 28 -4.03 10.91 -6.82
N PRO A 29 -3.36 10.08 -7.63
CA PRO A 29 -3.45 10.14 -9.09
C PRO A 29 -4.88 10.09 -9.62
N THR A 30 -5.71 9.20 -9.08
CA THR A 30 -7.07 8.92 -9.57
C THR A 30 -8.14 9.08 -8.49
N LEU A 31 -7.79 8.91 -7.21
CA LEU A 31 -8.72 9.07 -6.08
C LEU A 31 -8.64 10.47 -5.46
N THR A 32 -9.80 10.99 -5.03
CA THR A 32 -9.85 12.16 -4.13
C THR A 32 -9.29 11.81 -2.75
N ALA A 33 -8.91 12.81 -1.97
CA ALA A 33 -8.52 12.61 -0.56
C ALA A 33 -9.64 11.93 0.24
N THR A 34 -10.90 12.31 -0.03
CA THR A 34 -12.08 11.70 0.61
C THR A 34 -12.22 10.22 0.30
N THR A 35 -12.02 9.84 -0.96
CA THR A 35 -12.13 8.43 -1.38
C THR A 35 -10.99 7.59 -0.82
N ARG A 36 -9.75 8.11 -0.81
CA ARG A 36 -8.61 7.45 -0.12
C ARG A 36 -8.89 7.23 1.36
N CYS A 37 -9.42 8.24 2.04
CA CYS A 37 -9.81 8.09 3.44
C CYS A 37 -10.95 7.06 3.62
N SER A 38 -11.86 6.90 2.64
CA SER A 38 -12.87 5.83 2.65
C SER A 38 -12.25 4.45 2.49
N VAL A 39 -11.35 4.29 1.52
CA VAL A 39 -10.54 3.08 1.30
C VAL A 39 -9.77 2.69 2.57
N ILE A 40 -9.15 3.66 3.27
CA ILE A 40 -8.46 3.42 4.54
C ILE A 40 -9.43 2.92 5.62
N ARG A 41 -10.63 3.52 5.73
CA ARG A 41 -11.67 3.04 6.68
C ARG A 41 -12.10 1.62 6.34
N ALA A 42 -12.35 1.33 5.06
CA ALA A 42 -12.79 0.03 4.60
C ALA A 42 -11.75 -1.07 4.89
N ALA A 43 -10.47 -0.81 4.60
CA ALA A 43 -9.39 -1.73 4.91
C ALA A 43 -9.25 -1.98 6.43
N ARG A 44 -9.29 -0.92 7.25
CA ARG A 44 -9.26 -1.05 8.72
C ARG A 44 -10.47 -1.81 9.27
N ALA A 45 -11.66 -1.57 8.73
CA ALA A 45 -12.87 -2.29 9.10
C ALA A 45 -12.74 -3.78 8.73
N ALA A 46 -12.20 -4.08 7.54
CA ALA A 46 -11.97 -5.45 7.09
C ALA A 46 -11.01 -6.21 8.01
N TRP A 47 -9.89 -5.60 8.41
CA TRP A 47 -8.97 -6.19 9.40
C TRP A 47 -9.58 -6.39 10.78
N ALA A 48 -10.61 -5.61 11.12
CA ALA A 48 -11.40 -5.79 12.35
C ALA A 48 -12.52 -6.83 12.21
N GLY A 49 -12.63 -7.53 11.08
CA GLY A 49 -13.69 -8.51 10.79
C GLY A 49 -15.02 -7.90 10.34
N GLY A 50 -15.04 -6.60 10.04
CA GLY A 50 -16.20 -5.91 9.51
C GLY A 50 -16.37 -6.09 8.00
N SER A 51 -17.61 -6.16 7.54
CA SER A 51 -17.97 -6.13 6.13
C SER A 51 -19.11 -5.14 5.90
N SER A 52 -19.08 -4.42 4.78
CA SER A 52 -20.18 -3.53 4.38
C SER A 52 -20.63 -3.91 2.97
N PRO A 53 -21.67 -4.76 2.84
CA PRO A 53 -22.14 -5.26 1.54
C PRO A 53 -22.56 -4.14 0.57
N ASP A 54 -23.09 -3.04 1.12
CA ASP A 54 -23.57 -1.87 0.35
C ASP A 54 -22.52 -0.75 0.26
N ALA A 55 -21.24 -1.07 0.50
CA ALA A 55 -20.18 -0.09 0.39
C ALA A 55 -19.98 0.40 -1.05
N PRO A 56 -19.46 1.63 -1.24
CA PRO A 56 -18.94 2.07 -2.53
C PRO A 56 -17.97 1.04 -3.12
N LEU A 57 -17.88 1.00 -4.46
CA LEU A 57 -17.07 0.01 -5.16
C LEU A 57 -15.60 0.04 -4.72
N GLU A 58 -15.02 1.22 -4.53
CA GLU A 58 -13.65 1.40 -4.04
C GLU A 58 -13.43 0.80 -2.66
N ASP A 59 -14.41 0.94 -1.76
CA ASP A 59 -14.37 0.39 -0.40
C ASP A 59 -14.51 -1.14 -0.43
N HIS A 60 -15.35 -1.67 -1.32
CA HIS A 60 -15.47 -3.12 -1.56
C HIS A 60 -14.17 -3.72 -2.08
N VAL A 61 -13.52 -3.07 -3.06
CA VAL A 61 -12.21 -3.48 -3.55
C VAL A 61 -11.15 -3.40 -2.45
N ALA A 62 -11.16 -2.33 -1.65
CA ALA A 62 -10.26 -2.18 -0.52
C ALA A 62 -10.42 -3.30 0.51
N HIS A 63 -11.65 -3.73 0.79
CA HIS A 63 -11.93 -4.88 1.65
C HIS A 63 -11.24 -6.14 1.12
N TRP A 64 -11.48 -6.50 -0.14
CA TRP A 64 -10.85 -7.67 -0.76
C TRP A 64 -9.33 -7.60 -0.73
N VAL A 65 -8.73 -6.47 -1.11
CA VAL A 65 -7.28 -6.29 -1.05
C VAL A 65 -6.75 -6.42 0.38
N ALA A 66 -7.52 -6.00 1.39
CA ALA A 66 -7.11 -6.03 2.78
C ALA A 66 -7.15 -7.43 3.42
N VAL A 67 -8.08 -8.30 3.03
CA VAL A 67 -8.29 -9.61 3.69
C VAL A 67 -8.05 -10.82 2.80
N ASP A 68 -8.07 -10.67 1.47
CA ASP A 68 -7.90 -11.76 0.52
C ASP A 68 -7.26 -11.30 -0.80
N ALA A 69 -6.08 -10.66 -0.70
CA ALA A 69 -5.30 -10.28 -1.88
C ALA A 69 -4.86 -11.51 -2.71
N GLY A 70 -4.56 -12.63 -2.05
CA GLY A 70 -4.13 -13.88 -2.68
C GLY A 70 -5.24 -14.60 -3.45
N GLY A 71 -6.51 -14.38 -3.10
CA GLY A 71 -7.69 -14.88 -3.80
C GLY A 71 -8.05 -14.09 -5.06
N LEU A 72 -7.50 -12.89 -5.26
CA LEU A 72 -7.81 -12.06 -6.43
C LEU A 72 -7.37 -12.73 -7.73
N ARG A 73 -8.28 -12.72 -8.70
CA ARG A 73 -8.09 -13.27 -10.05
C ARG A 73 -8.49 -12.22 -11.10
N SER A 74 -8.17 -12.45 -12.36
CA SER A 74 -8.44 -11.50 -13.46
C SER A 74 -9.92 -11.19 -13.61
N ASP A 75 -10.78 -12.16 -13.37
CA ASP A 75 -12.25 -12.04 -13.39
C ASP A 75 -12.78 -11.03 -12.36
N HIS A 76 -12.18 -10.92 -11.18
CA HIS A 76 -12.53 -9.92 -10.18
C HIS A 76 -12.22 -8.52 -10.70
N VAL A 77 -11.03 -8.33 -11.29
CA VAL A 77 -10.61 -7.04 -11.88
C VAL A 77 -11.48 -6.68 -13.08
N GLU A 78 -11.88 -7.65 -13.89
CA GLU A 78 -12.81 -7.47 -15.01
C GLU A 78 -14.21 -7.11 -14.54
N LEU A 79 -14.71 -7.75 -13.49
CA LEU A 79 -16.00 -7.46 -12.87
C LEU A 79 -16.05 -6.02 -12.35
N TRP A 80 -15.01 -5.58 -11.63
CA TRP A 80 -14.95 -4.20 -11.14
C TRP A 80 -14.82 -3.18 -12.28
N ALA A 81 -14.08 -3.52 -13.34
CA ALA A 81 -13.99 -2.69 -14.53
C ALA A 81 -15.35 -2.55 -15.23
N ALA A 82 -16.11 -3.63 -15.35
CA ALA A 82 -17.47 -3.61 -15.89
C ALA A 82 -18.43 -2.79 -15.01
N ALA A 83 -18.20 -2.76 -13.69
CA ALA A 83 -18.93 -1.91 -12.74
C ALA A 83 -18.46 -0.44 -12.71
N GLY A 84 -17.47 -0.06 -13.55
CA GLY A 84 -17.03 1.33 -13.74
C GLY A 84 -15.71 1.70 -13.04
N LEU A 85 -15.07 0.79 -12.32
CA LEU A 85 -13.77 1.03 -11.69
C LEU A 85 -12.65 0.95 -12.73
N LYS A 86 -11.95 2.06 -13.00
CA LYS A 86 -10.80 2.04 -13.89
C LYS A 86 -9.70 1.16 -13.27
N ARG A 87 -9.04 0.32 -14.09
CA ARG A 87 -7.94 -0.55 -13.62
C ARG A 87 -6.77 0.21 -12.98
N ILE A 88 -6.51 1.45 -13.43
CA ILE A 88 -5.51 2.33 -12.79
C ILE A 88 -5.95 2.77 -11.39
N THR A 89 -7.25 2.97 -11.16
CA THR A 89 -7.82 3.28 -9.84
C THR A 89 -7.78 2.07 -8.93
N TYR A 90 -8.03 0.87 -9.45
CA TYR A 90 -7.76 -0.37 -8.70
C TYR A 90 -6.30 -0.46 -8.24
N LEU A 91 -5.34 -0.18 -9.13
CA LEU A 91 -3.91 -0.16 -8.77
C LEU A 91 -3.61 0.87 -7.67
N GLU A 92 -4.26 2.03 -7.69
CA GLU A 92 -4.13 3.01 -6.61
C GLU A 92 -4.67 2.49 -5.28
N ILE A 93 -5.82 1.79 -5.28
CA ILE A 93 -6.36 1.15 -4.06
C ILE A 93 -5.36 0.13 -3.51
N VAL A 94 -4.74 -0.69 -4.37
CA VAL A 94 -3.67 -1.62 -3.97
C VAL A 94 -2.50 -0.87 -3.32
N GLY A 95 -2.06 0.24 -3.92
CA GLY A 95 -1.00 1.10 -3.37
C GLY A 95 -1.36 1.72 -2.01
N VAL A 96 -2.61 2.13 -1.82
CA VAL A 96 -3.12 2.70 -0.56
C VAL A 96 -3.17 1.63 0.53
N VAL A 97 -3.80 0.47 0.26
CA VAL A 97 -4.00 -0.59 1.26
C VAL A 97 -2.67 -1.21 1.69
N SER A 98 -1.74 -1.46 0.75
CA SER A 98 -0.42 -2.02 1.06
C SER A 98 0.44 -1.09 1.93
N ARG A 99 0.49 0.21 1.62
CA ARG A 99 1.23 1.20 2.41
C ARG A 99 0.55 1.47 3.76
N LEU A 100 -0.78 1.45 3.81
CA LEU A 100 -1.53 1.50 5.06
C LEU A 100 -1.20 0.31 5.97
N ALA A 101 -1.12 -0.91 5.41
CA ALA A 101 -0.76 -2.09 6.18
C ALA A 101 0.62 -1.94 6.83
N ASN A 102 1.61 -1.41 6.09
CA ASN A 102 2.92 -1.10 6.64
C ASN A 102 2.84 -0.09 7.80
N VAL A 103 2.18 1.06 7.60
CA VAL A 103 2.01 2.09 8.64
C VAL A 103 1.30 1.56 9.88
N ASP A 104 0.14 0.93 9.73
CA ASP A 104 -0.69 0.47 10.84
C ASP A 104 -0.03 -0.69 11.61
N PHE A 105 0.52 -1.69 10.91
CA PHE A 105 1.17 -2.82 11.58
C PHE A 105 2.49 -2.43 12.24
N TYR A 106 3.25 -1.50 11.65
CA TYR A 106 4.44 -0.97 12.29
C TYR A 106 4.11 -0.24 13.59
N LEU A 107 3.11 0.65 13.58
CA LEU A 107 2.69 1.37 14.79
C LEU A 107 2.17 0.42 15.87
N ARG A 108 1.35 -0.56 15.50
CA ARG A 108 0.89 -1.61 16.43
C ARG A 108 2.07 -2.38 17.02
N GLY A 109 3.06 -2.74 16.20
CA GLY A 109 4.29 -3.41 16.66
C GLY A 109 5.12 -2.59 17.63
N LEU A 110 5.06 -1.26 17.55
CA LEU A 110 5.69 -0.35 18.51
C LEU A 110 4.83 -0.08 19.77
N GLY A 111 3.64 -0.66 19.88
CA GLY A 111 2.66 -0.33 20.94
C GLY A 111 2.04 1.06 20.78
N ALA A 112 2.19 1.71 19.62
CA ALA A 112 1.65 3.03 19.34
C ALA A 112 0.20 2.94 18.81
N PRO A 113 -0.66 3.93 19.10
CA PRO A 113 -1.98 4.01 18.48
C PRO A 113 -1.84 4.26 16.98
N VAL A 114 -2.71 3.62 16.20
CA VAL A 114 -2.81 3.92 14.76
C VAL A 114 -3.37 5.34 14.56
N PRO A 115 -3.00 6.06 13.49
CA PRO A 115 -3.35 7.47 13.32
C PRO A 115 -4.83 7.63 12.96
N GLU A 116 -5.46 8.66 13.51
CA GLU A 116 -6.82 9.03 13.16
C GLU A 116 -6.90 9.65 11.76
N ILE A 117 -7.93 9.26 11.01
CA ILE A 117 -8.20 9.79 9.67
C ILE A 117 -8.64 11.25 9.80
N PRO A 118 -8.10 12.18 8.99
CA PRO A 118 -8.52 13.57 9.01
C PRO A 118 -10.05 13.70 8.88
N PRO A 119 -10.71 14.60 9.64
CA PRO A 119 -12.17 14.68 9.66
C PRO A 119 -12.76 15.25 8.36
N LEU A 120 -12.02 16.12 7.66
CA LEU A 120 -12.45 16.79 6.44
C LEU A 120 -11.35 16.67 5.36
N PRO A 121 -11.09 15.47 4.83
CA PRO A 121 -10.13 15.30 3.75
C PRO A 121 -10.63 16.06 2.52
N SER A 122 -9.73 16.76 1.83
CA SER A 122 -10.05 17.53 0.63
C SER A 122 -8.92 17.45 -0.39
N GLY A 123 -9.26 17.59 -1.66
CA GLY A 123 -8.32 17.48 -2.77
C GLY A 123 -8.89 16.63 -3.91
N SER A 124 -8.86 17.19 -5.11
CA SER A 124 -9.17 16.48 -6.35
C SER A 124 -8.01 15.57 -6.76
N PRO A 125 -8.25 14.52 -7.58
CA PRO A 125 -7.18 13.70 -8.10
C PRO A 125 -6.15 14.53 -8.86
N THR A 126 -4.88 14.19 -8.74
CA THR A 126 -3.77 14.92 -9.37
C THR A 126 -3.64 14.61 -10.86
N GLY A 127 -4.16 13.46 -11.31
CA GLY A 127 -4.00 12.98 -12.69
C GLY A 127 -2.60 12.45 -13.00
N ASP A 128 -1.75 12.23 -11.99
CA ASP A 128 -0.36 11.79 -12.14
C ASP A 128 -0.25 10.30 -12.53
N VAL A 129 -0.59 10.03 -13.79
CA VAL A 129 -0.50 8.72 -14.43
C VAL A 129 0.51 8.80 -15.58
N HIS A 130 1.47 7.89 -15.58
CA HIS A 130 2.51 7.86 -16.60
C HIS A 130 1.91 7.58 -17.99
N GLN A 131 2.28 8.37 -19.00
CA GLN A 131 1.70 8.28 -20.35
C GLN A 131 1.89 6.90 -21.01
N ASP A 132 3.00 6.23 -20.70
CA ASP A 132 3.31 4.91 -21.24
C ASP A 132 2.70 3.74 -20.45
N ALA A 133 1.96 4.04 -19.36
CA ALA A 133 1.30 3.03 -18.56
C ALA A 133 0.23 2.33 -19.38
N ARG A 134 0.34 1.02 -19.50
CA ARG A 134 -0.55 0.18 -20.30
C ARG A 134 -0.74 -1.16 -19.61
N ILE A 135 -1.89 -1.79 -19.85
CA ILE A 135 -2.12 -3.15 -19.35
C ILE A 135 -1.09 -4.06 -20.04
N THR A 136 -0.28 -4.74 -19.24
CA THR A 136 0.72 -5.71 -19.71
C THR A 136 0.24 -7.11 -19.30
N ASP A 137 1.15 -8.00 -18.87
CA ASP A 137 0.78 -9.32 -18.35
C ASP A 137 0.08 -9.23 -16.98
N GLY A 138 0.33 -8.15 -16.23
CA GLY A 138 -0.41 -7.82 -15.02
C GLY A 138 -1.79 -7.24 -15.36
N TRP A 139 -2.82 -7.57 -14.56
CA TRP A 139 -4.20 -7.12 -14.77
C TRP A 139 -4.41 -5.60 -14.63
N VAL A 140 -3.34 -4.85 -14.35
CA VAL A 140 -3.28 -3.42 -14.10
C VAL A 140 -2.35 -2.72 -15.10
N PRO A 141 -2.52 -1.40 -15.34
CA PRO A 141 -1.56 -0.63 -16.12
C PRO A 141 -0.18 -0.62 -15.44
N ALA A 142 0.86 -0.90 -16.22
CA ALA A 142 2.25 -0.89 -15.79
C ALA A 142 3.15 -0.34 -16.90
N LEU A 143 4.40 -0.03 -16.53
CA LEU A 143 5.46 0.26 -17.49
C LEU A 143 6.02 -1.05 -18.06
N ALA A 144 6.72 -0.97 -19.19
CA ALA A 144 7.16 -2.13 -19.99
C ALA A 144 7.93 -3.23 -19.21
N ASN A 145 8.64 -2.83 -18.16
CA ASN A 145 9.39 -3.74 -17.29
C ASN A 145 8.66 -3.91 -15.95
N LEU A 146 7.52 -4.61 -15.96
CA LEU A 146 6.84 -4.96 -14.72
C LEU A 146 7.73 -5.90 -13.90
N ARG A 147 8.41 -5.35 -12.90
CA ARG A 147 9.15 -6.09 -11.89
C ARG A 147 8.72 -5.59 -10.54
N ALA A 148 8.49 -6.49 -9.60
CA ALA A 148 8.39 -6.08 -8.21
C ALA A 148 9.70 -5.37 -7.81
N PRO A 149 9.63 -4.25 -7.07
CA PRO A 149 8.43 -3.59 -6.53
C PRO A 149 7.96 -2.33 -7.32
N ASN A 150 8.22 -2.26 -8.64
CA ASN A 150 8.00 -1.07 -9.49
C ASN A 150 6.60 -0.98 -10.11
N VAL A 151 5.63 -1.81 -9.68
CA VAL A 151 4.27 -1.80 -10.27
C VAL A 151 3.58 -0.45 -10.13
N LEU A 152 3.83 0.26 -9.02
CA LEU A 152 3.26 1.58 -8.75
C LEU A 152 3.87 2.70 -9.60
N ASP A 153 4.94 2.47 -10.36
CA ASP A 153 5.55 3.49 -11.22
C ASP A 153 4.68 3.89 -12.43
N ALA A 154 3.58 3.17 -12.69
CA ALA A 154 2.50 3.65 -13.55
C ALA A 154 1.86 4.95 -13.02
N MET A 155 2.03 5.24 -11.72
CA MET A 155 1.65 6.46 -11.02
C MET A 155 2.90 7.03 -10.33
N PRO A 156 3.66 7.94 -10.96
CA PRO A 156 4.98 8.35 -10.49
C PRO A 156 5.04 8.77 -9.01
N SER A 157 4.08 9.59 -8.56
CA SER A 157 3.95 10.01 -7.15
C SER A 157 3.72 8.84 -6.19
N GLU A 158 2.98 7.81 -6.60
CA GLU A 158 2.76 6.60 -5.79
C GLU A 158 4.01 5.73 -5.71
N GLY A 159 4.76 5.60 -6.80
CA GLY A 159 6.06 4.93 -6.79
C GLY A 159 7.06 5.61 -5.84
N VAL A 160 7.13 6.95 -5.87
CA VAL A 160 7.96 7.73 -4.93
C VAL A 160 7.50 7.52 -3.49
N ALA A 161 6.19 7.60 -3.23
CA ALA A 161 5.64 7.43 -1.89
C ALA A 161 5.80 5.99 -1.37
N PHE A 162 5.77 4.99 -2.24
CA PHE A 162 6.10 3.61 -1.92
C PHE A 162 7.56 3.47 -1.49
N ARG A 163 8.51 3.95 -2.29
CA ARG A 163 9.95 3.87 -1.96
C ARG A 163 10.30 4.63 -0.67
N GLY A 164 9.71 5.81 -0.48
CA GLY A 164 9.90 6.60 0.74
C GLY A 164 9.46 5.91 2.03
N LEU A 165 8.58 4.90 1.94
CA LEU A 165 8.23 4.04 3.07
C LEU A 165 9.01 2.72 3.06
N HIS A 166 9.16 2.08 1.89
CA HIS A 166 9.83 0.80 1.73
C HIS A 166 11.29 0.82 2.17
N GLU A 167 12.07 1.80 1.71
CA GLU A 167 13.52 1.79 1.91
C GLU A 167 13.93 1.91 3.39
N PRO A 168 13.34 2.82 4.19
CA PRO A 168 13.63 2.90 5.63
C PRO A 168 13.12 1.69 6.43
N MET A 169 12.11 0.99 5.92
CA MET A 169 11.43 -0.09 6.63
C MET A 169 11.98 -1.48 6.30
N TYR A 170 12.59 -1.64 5.13
CA TYR A 170 13.06 -2.93 4.62
C TYR A 170 14.49 -2.83 4.13
N MET A 171 14.70 -2.21 2.97
CA MET A 171 15.99 -2.14 2.30
C MET A 171 15.95 -1.12 1.16
N PRO A 172 17.04 -0.37 0.90
CA PRO A 172 17.15 0.44 -0.31
C PRO A 172 16.99 -0.38 -1.58
N MET A 173 16.34 0.18 -2.61
CA MET A 173 16.05 -0.54 -3.86
C MET A 173 17.30 -1.05 -4.57
N ASP A 174 18.41 -0.30 -4.49
CA ASP A 174 19.70 -0.66 -5.09
C ASP A 174 20.47 -1.75 -4.31
N GLN A 175 20.01 -2.10 -3.11
CA GLN A 175 20.59 -3.15 -2.28
C GLN A 175 19.84 -4.48 -2.39
N ILE A 176 18.74 -4.56 -3.16
CA ILE A 176 17.93 -5.78 -3.28
C ILE A 176 18.77 -7.00 -3.69
N ASP A 177 19.75 -6.85 -4.57
CA ASP A 177 20.63 -7.96 -5.00
C ASP A 177 21.88 -8.14 -4.11
N ASN A 178 22.04 -7.31 -3.08
CA ASN A 178 23.18 -7.38 -2.16
C ASN A 178 22.92 -8.37 -1.02
N TRP A 179 23.44 -9.60 -1.17
CA TRP A 179 23.38 -10.65 -0.16
C TRP A 179 24.13 -10.35 1.14
N ARG A 180 24.97 -9.31 1.16
CA ARG A 180 25.71 -8.84 2.34
C ARG A 180 25.07 -7.65 3.04
N PHE A 181 23.92 -7.16 2.54
CA PHE A 181 23.21 -6.07 3.19
C PHE A 181 22.91 -6.39 4.65
N ALA A 182 23.04 -5.40 5.51
CA ALA A 182 22.67 -5.49 6.91
C ALA A 182 22.26 -4.12 7.42
N ASP A 183 21.29 -4.12 8.32
CA ASP A 183 20.92 -3.00 9.17
C ASP A 183 20.80 -3.54 10.61
N VAL A 184 19.70 -3.28 11.33
CA VAL A 184 19.37 -3.92 12.60
C VAL A 184 19.31 -5.45 12.43
N LEU A 185 18.87 -5.91 11.27
CA LEU A 185 18.85 -7.31 10.89
C LEU A 185 19.84 -7.57 9.74
N SER A 186 20.47 -8.73 9.78
CA SER A 186 21.26 -9.24 8.65
C SER A 186 20.36 -9.66 7.50
N ARG A 187 20.89 -9.71 6.27
CA ARG A 187 20.14 -10.17 5.09
C ARG A 187 19.41 -11.50 5.31
N PRO A 188 20.03 -12.57 5.85
CA PRO A 188 19.30 -13.82 6.08
C PRO A 188 18.14 -13.70 7.07
N GLN A 189 18.24 -12.83 8.08
CA GLN A 189 17.15 -12.58 9.04
C GLN A 189 15.99 -11.81 8.38
N ILE A 190 16.31 -10.82 7.55
CA ILE A 190 15.33 -10.08 6.76
C ILE A 190 14.56 -11.04 5.85
N GLU A 191 15.28 -11.88 5.09
CA GLU A 191 14.67 -12.85 4.17
C GLU A 191 13.88 -13.93 4.89
N PHE A 192 14.33 -14.38 6.07
CA PHE A 192 13.57 -15.34 6.87
C PHE A 192 12.21 -14.78 7.30
N ILE A 193 12.19 -13.52 7.77
CA ILE A 193 10.94 -12.83 8.14
C ILE A 193 10.08 -12.62 6.89
N ALA A 194 10.65 -12.12 5.80
CA ALA A 194 9.93 -11.90 4.54
C ALA A 194 9.30 -13.20 4.02
N ALA A 195 10.07 -14.30 3.96
CA ALA A 195 9.58 -15.60 3.54
C ALA A 195 8.47 -16.13 4.47
N ARG A 196 8.58 -15.93 5.79
CA ARG A 196 7.54 -16.32 6.74
C ARG A 196 6.26 -15.50 6.54
N VAL A 197 6.37 -14.19 6.36
CA VAL A 197 5.24 -13.30 6.09
C VAL A 197 4.59 -13.68 4.75
N SER A 198 5.36 -13.87 3.69
CA SER A 198 4.88 -14.35 2.39
C SER A 198 4.12 -15.66 2.51
N PHE A 199 4.68 -16.65 3.23
CA PHE A 199 4.03 -17.94 3.45
C PHE A 199 2.68 -17.79 4.19
N LEU A 200 2.63 -16.96 5.24
CA LEU A 200 1.39 -16.73 6.01
C LEU A 200 0.32 -15.97 5.24
N ASN A 201 0.71 -15.18 4.24
CA ASN A 201 -0.19 -14.37 3.42
C ASN A 201 -0.41 -14.96 2.02
N GLU A 202 0.07 -16.18 1.76
CA GLU A 202 0.03 -16.84 0.44
C GLU A 202 0.54 -15.95 -0.71
N CYS A 203 1.53 -15.09 -0.41
CA CYS A 203 2.10 -14.15 -1.34
C CYS A 203 3.38 -14.73 -1.96
N PHE A 204 3.21 -15.47 -3.05
CA PHE A 204 4.29 -16.14 -3.78
C PHE A 204 4.71 -15.35 -5.02
N TYR A 205 6.01 -15.40 -5.34
CA TYR A 205 6.61 -14.77 -6.53
C TYR A 205 6.83 -15.79 -7.65
#